data_AF-A0A7W4DZW7-F1
#
_entry.id   AF-A0A7W4DZW7-F1
#
_cell.length_a   1.000
_cell.length_b   1.000
_cell.length_c   1.000
_cell.angle_alpha   90.00
_cell.angle_beta   90.00
_cell.angle_gamma   90.00
#
_symmetry.space_group_name_H-M   'P 1'
#
loop_
_entity.id
_entity.type
_entity.pdbx_description
1 polymer ?
#
loop_
_entity_poly.entity_id
_entity_poly.type
_entity_poly.pdbx_seq_one_letter_code
_entity_poly.pdbx_strand_id
1 'polypeptide(L)'
;MKRILLAMMLGIGALGFAQSDKEIVQKYIVDKIKGYKPTDLVPYSKDGEDWALMDVKSRKVLTDYVLNWASTFKPKLSISMYVKRYIIGKVDSDYIIELESRRETLSPEIGYRKYEKINKPAFQMDETGKKTASNPKYKYILDIVSHKGVYYAIVSKKDKSWTLINEKGEEQKGFYFKEISNIGYKDKESEEDVFNVEDFDGKKGLITILGKKKLYGELMNNFTKNDIVLGYVVQKDNDYSHEIKKSGVIDLTTQEWLIKPQEKYKIYDIIYTSSEKIKKYDETDRSKATIYFLATDQSGQRFVLDINGNPILPKN
;
A
#
# COMPACT_ATOMS: atom_id res chain seq x y z
N MET A 1 66.19 -20.44 49.57
CA MET A 1 66.03 -19.57 48.38
C MET A 1 64.80 -20.04 47.61
N LYS A 2 63.91 -19.08 47.31
CA LYS A 2 62.51 -19.29 46.95
C LYS A 2 62.35 -19.85 45.53
N ARG A 3 61.36 -20.72 45.38
CA ARG A 3 60.88 -21.32 44.14
C ARG A 3 60.38 -20.24 43.18
N ILE A 4 60.74 -20.44 41.91
CA ILE A 4 60.42 -19.61 40.75
C ILE A 4 59.13 -20.14 40.10
N LEU A 5 58.34 -19.20 39.56
CA LEU A 5 57.29 -19.34 38.53
C LEU A 5 56.07 -20.22 38.83
N LEU A 6 54.96 -19.58 39.20
CA LEU A 6 53.66 -19.83 38.57
C LEU A 6 52.71 -18.66 38.85
N ALA A 7 52.54 -17.74 37.91
CA ALA A 7 51.42 -16.80 37.94
C ALA A 7 51.12 -16.24 36.56
N MET A 8 49.85 -16.36 36.19
CA MET A 8 49.12 -15.53 35.21
C MET A 8 49.29 -15.86 33.71
N MET A 9 48.85 -17.05 33.31
CA MET A 9 48.03 -17.20 32.10
C MET A 9 46.54 -17.09 32.47
N LEU A 10 46.09 -15.92 32.91
CA LEU A 10 44.67 -15.59 33.08
C LEU A 10 44.41 -14.20 32.50
N GLY A 11 44.51 -14.12 31.18
CA GLY A 11 44.19 -12.93 30.39
C GLY A 11 43.47 -13.27 29.09
N ILE A 12 42.91 -14.47 28.96
CA ILE A 12 41.84 -14.75 27.98
C ILE A 12 40.54 -14.68 28.78
N GLY A 13 40.28 -13.49 29.32
CA GLY A 13 38.94 -13.16 29.78
C GLY A 13 38.08 -13.11 28.55
N ALA A 14 37.13 -14.04 28.46
CA ALA A 14 36.06 -14.08 27.49
C ALA A 14 35.30 -12.74 27.49
N LEU A 15 35.81 -11.76 26.74
CA LEU A 15 35.04 -10.59 26.31
C LEU A 15 34.16 -11.06 25.14
N GLY A 16 33.19 -11.92 25.47
CA GLY A 16 32.06 -12.20 24.61
C GLY A 16 31.19 -10.94 24.54
N PHE A 17 31.65 -9.94 23.79
CA PHE A 17 30.86 -8.74 23.53
C PHE A 17 29.55 -9.18 22.85
N ALA A 18 28.43 -8.96 23.53
CA ALA A 18 27.13 -9.12 22.94
C ALA A 18 27.01 -8.12 21.76
N GLN A 19 26.99 -8.64 20.53
CA GLN A 19 26.91 -7.85 19.30
C GLN A 19 25.75 -6.84 19.36
N SER A 20 26.01 -5.57 19.11
CA SER A 20 25.00 -4.51 19.09
C SER A 20 24.01 -4.68 17.92
N ASP A 21 22.82 -4.11 18.04
CA ASP A 21 21.80 -4.17 16.96
C ASP A 21 22.32 -3.56 15.65
N LYS A 22 23.15 -2.51 15.73
CA LYS A 22 23.78 -1.89 14.58
C LYS A 22 24.75 -2.85 13.89
N GLU A 23 25.58 -3.56 14.66
CA GLU A 23 26.47 -4.59 14.12
C GLU A 23 25.70 -5.77 13.52
N ILE A 24 24.54 -6.12 14.08
CA ILE A 24 23.66 -7.17 13.52
C ILE A 24 23.12 -6.71 12.17
N VAL A 25 22.51 -5.53 12.08
CA VAL A 25 21.99 -4.98 10.81
C VAL A 25 23.13 -4.81 9.78
N GLN A 26 24.31 -4.36 10.21
CA GLN A 26 25.47 -4.23 9.34
C GLN A 26 25.83 -5.58 8.70
N LYS A 27 25.98 -6.64 9.50
CA LYS A 27 26.40 -7.97 9.05
C LYS A 27 25.36 -8.67 8.16
N TYR A 28 24.09 -8.62 8.56
CA TYR A 28 23.03 -9.42 7.94
C TYR A 28 22.32 -8.70 6.78
N ILE A 29 22.36 -7.36 6.76
CA ILE A 29 21.74 -6.54 5.71
C ILE A 29 22.80 -5.77 4.93
N VAL A 30 23.43 -4.76 5.53
CA VAL A 30 24.24 -3.76 4.78
C VAL A 30 25.40 -4.42 4.01
N ASP A 31 26.21 -5.24 4.68
CA ASP A 31 27.38 -5.86 4.06
C ASP A 31 27.04 -6.77 2.87
N LYS A 32 25.81 -7.28 2.84
CA LYS A 32 25.29 -8.12 1.75
C LYS A 32 24.82 -7.31 0.55
N ILE A 33 24.41 -6.05 0.75
CA ILE A 33 23.77 -5.23 -0.28
C ILE A 33 24.59 -4.00 -0.71
N LYS A 34 25.69 -3.65 -0.02
CA LYS A 34 26.50 -2.43 -0.24
C LYS A 34 27.18 -2.26 -1.61
N GLY A 35 27.04 -3.23 -2.51
CA GLY A 35 27.52 -3.17 -3.89
C GLY A 35 26.42 -3.15 -4.94
N TYR A 36 25.16 -3.07 -4.54
CA TYR A 36 23.99 -3.18 -5.41
C TYR A 36 23.19 -1.89 -5.37
N LYS A 37 22.62 -1.48 -6.51
CA LYS A 37 21.78 -0.29 -6.57
C LYS A 37 20.55 -0.49 -5.67
N PRO A 38 20.27 0.38 -4.68
CA PRO A 38 19.15 0.19 -3.74
C PRO A 38 17.79 -0.03 -4.41
N THR A 39 17.55 0.62 -5.55
CA THR A 39 16.29 0.49 -6.30
C THR A 39 16.14 -0.82 -7.06
N ASP A 40 17.23 -1.58 -7.21
CA ASP A 40 17.24 -2.88 -7.89
C ASP A 40 17.09 -4.04 -6.89
N LEU A 41 16.92 -3.74 -5.60
CA LEU A 41 16.73 -4.72 -4.53
C LEU A 41 15.24 -4.96 -4.27
N VAL A 42 14.82 -6.22 -4.37
CA VAL A 42 13.43 -6.65 -4.18
C VAL A 42 13.34 -7.78 -3.15
N PRO A 43 12.21 -7.89 -2.44
CA PRO A 43 12.00 -8.94 -1.46
C PRO A 43 11.73 -10.29 -2.13
N TYR A 44 12.24 -11.36 -1.53
CA TYR A 44 12.00 -12.75 -1.91
C TYR A 44 11.88 -13.63 -0.67
N SER A 45 10.97 -14.61 -0.69
CA SER A 45 10.76 -15.57 0.39
C SER A 45 10.49 -16.96 -0.18
N LYS A 46 11.07 -17.99 0.45
CA LYS A 46 10.94 -19.39 0.00
C LYS A 46 9.60 -20.02 0.38
N ASP A 47 9.04 -19.59 1.50
CA ASP A 47 7.87 -20.17 2.18
C ASP A 47 6.80 -19.11 2.53
N GLY A 48 7.15 -17.84 2.39
CA GLY A 48 6.30 -16.71 2.71
C GLY A 48 6.35 -16.25 4.16
N GLU A 49 7.23 -16.82 4.98
CA GLU A 49 7.42 -16.46 6.38
C GLU A 49 8.47 -15.34 6.50
N ASP A 50 9.74 -15.70 6.29
CA ASP A 50 10.87 -14.78 6.36
C ASP A 50 11.32 -14.34 4.97
N TRP A 51 11.80 -13.11 4.88
CA TRP A 51 12.16 -12.45 3.64
C TRP A 51 13.66 -12.17 3.56
N ALA A 52 14.18 -12.34 2.34
CA ALA A 52 15.50 -11.93 1.93
C ALA A 52 15.40 -10.81 0.90
N LEU A 53 16.50 -10.08 0.69
CA LEU A 53 16.67 -9.17 -0.44
C LEU A 53 17.38 -9.89 -1.59
N MET A 54 16.85 -9.69 -2.79
CA MET A 54 17.38 -10.21 -4.04
C MET A 54 17.66 -9.04 -4.99
N ASP A 55 18.74 -9.13 -5.75
CA ASP A 55 19.00 -8.20 -6.84
C ASP A 55 18.22 -8.59 -8.11
N VAL A 56 17.47 -7.66 -8.69
CA VAL A 56 16.61 -7.90 -9.85
C VAL A 56 17.41 -8.30 -11.10
N LYS A 57 18.58 -7.69 -11.31
CA LYS A 57 19.38 -7.87 -12.53
C LYS A 57 20.06 -9.23 -12.57
N SER A 58 20.82 -9.55 -11.53
CA SER A 58 21.51 -10.83 -11.38
C SER A 58 20.58 -11.97 -10.97
N ARG A 59 19.42 -11.63 -10.36
CA ARG A 59 18.50 -12.59 -9.73
C ARG A 59 19.17 -13.42 -8.64
N LYS A 60 20.16 -12.83 -7.96
CA LYS A 60 20.87 -13.44 -6.83
C LYS A 60 20.22 -13.02 -5.52
N VAL A 61 19.87 -13.98 -4.67
CA VAL A 61 19.47 -13.71 -3.28
C VAL A 61 20.72 -13.29 -2.49
N LEU A 62 20.69 -12.11 -1.88
CA LEU A 62 21.85 -11.46 -1.29
C LEU A 62 21.92 -11.64 0.22
N THR A 63 20.79 -11.45 0.91
CA THR A 63 20.70 -11.59 2.36
C THR A 63 20.20 -12.98 2.75
N ASP A 64 20.37 -13.32 4.02
CA ASP A 64 19.63 -14.43 4.62
C ASP A 64 18.13 -14.07 4.71
N TYR A 65 17.28 -15.06 4.99
CA TYR A 65 15.84 -14.88 5.24
C TYR A 65 15.68 -14.44 6.69
N VAL A 66 15.70 -13.13 6.92
CA VAL A 66 15.72 -12.56 8.27
C VAL A 66 14.75 -11.39 8.43
N LEU A 67 14.19 -10.87 7.34
CA LEU A 67 13.23 -9.77 7.37
C LEU A 67 11.83 -10.33 7.60
N ASN A 68 11.09 -9.74 8.53
CA ASN A 68 9.72 -10.17 8.86
C ASN A 68 8.68 -9.74 7.81
N TRP A 69 9.09 -8.94 6.83
CA TRP A 69 8.20 -8.37 5.82
C TRP A 69 8.92 -8.06 4.51
N ALA A 70 8.14 -8.03 3.43
CA ALA A 70 8.61 -7.64 2.10
C ALA A 70 8.97 -6.14 2.07
N SER A 71 10.27 -5.83 2.18
CA SER A 71 10.77 -4.45 2.23
C SER A 71 11.50 -4.04 0.96
N THR A 72 11.38 -2.76 0.61
CA THR A 72 12.02 -2.10 -0.54
C THR A 72 12.52 -0.71 -0.16
N PHE A 73 13.46 -0.16 -0.94
CA PHE A 73 13.94 1.21 -0.75
C PHE A 73 12.93 2.23 -1.27
N LYS A 74 12.41 3.09 -0.36
CA LYS A 74 11.44 4.16 -0.69
C LYS A 74 11.51 5.41 0.19
N PRO A 75 12.58 6.21 0.15
CA PRO A 75 13.90 5.92 -0.42
C PRO A 75 14.83 5.19 0.54
N LYS A 76 14.39 4.99 1.79
CA LYS A 76 15.08 4.16 2.79
C LYS A 76 14.46 2.77 2.82
N LEU A 77 15.27 1.77 3.13
CA LEU A 77 14.82 0.41 3.40
C LEU A 77 14.37 0.31 4.86
N SER A 78 13.11 -0.02 5.10
CA SER A 78 12.63 -0.36 6.43
C SER A 78 13.14 -1.72 6.86
N ILE A 79 13.69 -1.80 8.07
CA ILE A 79 14.17 -3.04 8.69
C ILE A 79 13.19 -3.42 9.80
N SER A 80 12.66 -4.63 9.70
CA SER A 80 12.04 -5.36 10.80
C SER A 80 12.57 -6.78 10.69
N MET A 81 13.38 -7.20 11.65
CA MET A 81 14.05 -8.50 11.59
C MET A 81 14.18 -9.14 12.98
N TYR A 82 14.28 -10.45 13.01
CA TYR A 82 14.61 -11.20 14.22
C TYR A 82 15.93 -11.96 14.04
N VAL A 83 17.00 -11.47 14.69
CA VAL A 83 18.29 -12.16 14.74
C VAL A 83 18.77 -12.12 16.18
N LYS A 84 18.52 -13.20 16.93
CA LYS A 84 18.67 -13.31 18.40
C LYS A 84 17.75 -12.39 19.22
N ARG A 85 17.40 -11.23 18.68
CA ARG A 85 16.43 -10.26 19.19
C ARG A 85 15.76 -9.53 18.04
N TYR A 86 14.63 -8.90 18.35
CA TYR A 86 13.87 -8.11 17.40
C TYR A 86 14.51 -6.73 17.19
N ILE A 87 14.72 -6.36 15.94
CA ILE A 87 15.36 -5.09 15.55
C ILE A 87 14.46 -4.37 14.56
N ILE A 88 14.17 -3.10 14.85
CA ILE A 88 13.48 -2.18 13.94
C ILE A 88 14.41 -1.02 13.61
N GLY A 89 14.45 -0.64 12.35
CA GLY A 89 15.21 0.52 11.91
C GLY A 89 15.01 0.81 10.44
N LYS A 90 15.89 1.63 9.91
CA LYS A 90 15.97 1.98 8.49
C LYS A 90 17.42 1.98 8.04
N VAL A 91 17.62 1.68 6.77
CA VAL A 91 18.91 1.81 6.08
C VAL A 91 18.68 2.77 4.91
N ASP A 92 19.44 3.85 4.84
CA ASP A 92 19.35 4.77 3.71
C ASP A 92 20.16 4.29 2.48
N SER A 93 20.12 5.06 1.39
CA SER A 93 20.82 4.72 0.15
C SER A 93 22.35 4.76 0.27
N ASP A 94 22.88 5.46 1.27
CA ASP A 94 24.31 5.49 1.61
C ASP A 94 24.66 4.41 2.64
N TYR A 95 23.70 3.54 2.94
CA TYR A 95 23.77 2.43 3.89
C TYR A 95 24.01 2.85 5.35
N ILE A 96 23.61 4.07 5.71
CA ILE A 96 23.61 4.52 7.10
C ILE A 96 22.44 3.85 7.82
N ILE A 97 22.75 3.23 8.96
CA ILE A 97 21.79 2.51 9.80
C ILE A 97 21.18 3.48 10.82
N GLU A 98 19.86 3.61 10.79
CA GLU A 98 19.04 4.37 11.73
C GLU A 98 18.13 3.40 12.51
N LEU A 99 18.47 3.09 13.75
CA LEU A 99 17.66 2.19 14.57
C LEU A 99 16.55 2.94 15.31
N GLU A 100 15.36 2.35 15.40
CA GLU A 100 14.28 2.91 16.18
C GLU A 100 14.55 2.69 17.68
N SER A 101 14.77 3.78 18.42
CA SER A 101 14.61 3.73 19.88
C SER A 101 13.11 3.68 20.17
N ARG A 102 12.63 2.71 20.97
CA ARG A 102 11.25 2.70 21.47
C ARG A 102 10.94 4.06 22.11
N ARG A 103 10.25 4.94 21.38
CA ARG A 103 9.62 6.15 21.92
C ARG A 103 8.14 6.03 21.60
N GLU A 104 7.33 6.12 22.65
CA GLU A 104 5.88 6.25 22.54
C GLU A 104 5.57 7.56 21.81
N THR A 105 5.18 7.47 20.55
CA THR A 105 4.56 8.60 19.86
C THR A 105 3.11 8.67 20.33
N LEU A 106 2.74 9.76 21.00
CA LEU A 106 1.35 10.12 21.24
C LEU A 106 0.64 10.25 19.89
N SER A 107 -0.52 9.59 19.77
CA SER A 107 -1.39 9.72 18.60
C SER A 107 -1.74 11.19 18.38
N PRO A 108 -1.70 11.69 17.13
CA PRO A 108 -2.20 13.03 16.84
C PRO A 108 -3.68 13.13 17.24
N GLU A 109 -4.05 14.25 17.87
CA GLU A 109 -5.46 14.57 18.14
C GLU A 109 -6.22 14.63 16.81
N ILE A 110 -7.19 13.73 16.64
CA ILE A 110 -8.11 13.74 15.50
C ILE A 110 -9.10 14.88 15.74
N GLY A 111 -8.84 16.04 15.15
CA GLY A 111 -9.76 17.17 15.16
C GLY A 111 -10.99 16.90 14.29
N TYR A 112 -12.17 16.72 14.91
CA TYR A 112 -13.43 16.67 14.18
C TYR A 112 -13.83 18.09 13.74
N ARG A 113 -13.96 18.33 12.43
CA ARG A 113 -14.52 19.59 11.91
C ARG A 113 -16.00 19.68 12.29
N LYS A 114 -16.37 20.70 13.06
CA LYS A 114 -17.78 21.06 13.33
C LYS A 114 -18.33 21.84 12.14
N TYR A 115 -19.40 21.33 11.52
CA TYR A 115 -20.13 22.02 10.45
C TYR A 115 -21.41 22.62 11.00
N GLU A 116 -21.89 23.71 10.39
CA GLU A 116 -23.19 24.29 10.73
C GLU A 116 -24.32 23.32 10.33
N LYS A 117 -25.35 23.21 11.17
CA LYS A 117 -26.53 22.36 10.92
C LYS A 117 -27.63 23.22 10.30
N ILE A 118 -28.10 22.82 9.11
CA ILE A 118 -29.14 23.55 8.35
C ILE A 118 -30.34 22.67 8.02
N ASN A 119 -31.52 23.28 7.82
CA ASN A 119 -32.76 22.57 7.49
C ASN A 119 -32.97 22.39 5.97
N LYS A 120 -32.52 23.34 5.16
CA LYS A 120 -32.39 23.31 3.69
C LYS A 120 -31.34 24.36 3.30
N PRO A 121 -30.50 24.18 2.25
CA PRO A 121 -30.34 23.03 1.35
C PRO A 121 -29.78 21.75 2.02
N ALA A 122 -29.46 20.70 1.25
CA ALA A 122 -28.89 19.45 1.77
C ALA A 122 -27.48 19.65 2.35
N PHE A 123 -26.67 20.46 1.66
CA PHE A 123 -25.38 20.97 2.12
C PHE A 123 -25.09 22.31 1.44
N GLN A 124 -24.11 23.04 1.95
CA GLN A 124 -23.61 24.29 1.36
C GLN A 124 -22.10 24.23 1.21
N MET A 125 -21.63 24.85 0.13
CA MET A 125 -20.21 25.03 -0.18
C MET A 125 -19.87 26.52 -0.15
N ASP A 126 -18.69 26.88 0.33
CA ASP A 126 -18.16 28.23 0.14
C ASP A 126 -17.58 28.41 -1.27
N GLU A 127 -17.18 29.64 -1.60
CA GLU A 127 -16.55 30.00 -2.88
C GLU A 127 -15.24 29.24 -3.14
N THR A 128 -14.63 28.66 -2.10
CA THR A 128 -13.40 27.86 -2.20
C THR A 128 -13.68 26.35 -2.38
N GLY A 129 -14.96 25.95 -2.47
CA GLY A 129 -15.37 24.56 -2.60
C GLY A 129 -15.27 23.78 -1.29
N LYS A 130 -15.31 24.42 -0.13
CA LYS A 130 -15.37 23.74 1.17
C LYS A 130 -16.77 23.72 1.73
N LYS A 131 -17.15 22.59 2.32
CA LYS A 131 -18.44 22.43 3.00
C LYS A 131 -18.53 23.34 4.22
N THR A 132 -19.55 24.20 4.27
CA THR A 132 -19.83 25.11 5.39
C THR A 132 -20.94 24.57 6.29
N ALA A 133 -21.97 23.96 5.68
CA ALA A 133 -23.15 23.47 6.40
C ALA A 133 -23.67 22.14 5.84
N SER A 134 -24.36 21.36 6.67
CA SER A 134 -25.00 20.09 6.26
C SER A 134 -26.31 19.82 6.99
N ASN A 135 -27.25 19.22 6.27
CA ASN A 135 -28.54 18.82 6.81
C ASN A 135 -28.44 17.49 7.59
N PRO A 136 -28.82 17.46 8.87
CA PRO A 136 -28.72 16.25 9.71
C PRO A 136 -29.67 15.11 9.28
N LYS A 137 -30.58 15.34 8.31
CA LYS A 137 -31.41 14.28 7.70
C LYS A 137 -30.56 13.20 7.04
N TYR A 138 -29.37 13.54 6.54
CA TYR A 138 -28.43 12.60 5.93
C TYR A 138 -27.46 12.10 7.01
N LYS A 139 -27.46 10.78 7.24
CA LYS A 139 -26.73 10.16 8.35
C LYS A 139 -25.23 10.40 8.24
N TYR A 140 -24.68 10.29 7.03
CA TYR A 140 -23.27 10.51 6.72
C TYR A 140 -23.13 11.11 5.31
N ILE A 141 -22.29 12.13 5.20
CA ILE A 141 -21.75 12.64 3.92
C ILE A 141 -20.29 12.18 3.89
N LEU A 142 -19.94 11.29 2.95
CA LEU A 142 -18.62 10.65 2.90
C LEU A 142 -17.60 11.49 2.13
N ASP A 143 -18.01 12.02 0.98
CA ASP A 143 -17.19 12.91 0.17
C ASP A 143 -18.10 13.84 -0.65
N ILE A 144 -17.53 14.92 -1.19
CA ILE A 144 -18.22 15.85 -2.10
C ILE A 144 -17.36 15.99 -3.36
N VAL A 145 -18.00 15.80 -4.51
CA VAL A 145 -17.37 15.98 -5.82
C VAL A 145 -18.06 17.09 -6.60
N SER A 146 -17.41 17.59 -7.65
CA SER A 146 -17.98 18.60 -8.54
C SER A 146 -17.96 18.13 -9.98
N HIS A 147 -19.09 18.25 -10.68
CA HIS A 147 -19.17 18.01 -12.11
C HIS A 147 -19.85 19.18 -12.80
N LYS A 148 -19.17 19.81 -13.77
CA LYS A 148 -19.67 20.97 -14.54
C LYS A 148 -20.28 22.08 -13.65
N GLY A 149 -19.62 22.38 -12.52
CA GLY A 149 -20.05 23.42 -11.57
C GLY A 149 -21.17 23.01 -10.61
N VAL A 150 -21.66 21.77 -10.67
CA VAL A 150 -22.64 21.23 -9.71
C VAL A 150 -21.93 20.34 -8.70
N TYR A 151 -22.16 20.59 -7.41
CA TYR A 151 -21.63 19.75 -6.34
C TYR A 151 -22.58 18.59 -6.03
N TYR A 152 -21.98 17.41 -5.82
CA TYR A 152 -22.67 16.19 -5.42
C TYR A 152 -22.03 15.60 -4.17
N ALA A 153 -22.86 15.29 -3.17
CA ALA A 153 -22.45 14.60 -1.96
C ALA A 153 -22.76 13.10 -2.05
N ILE A 154 -21.78 12.26 -1.66
CA ILE A 154 -22.00 10.83 -1.44
C ILE A 154 -22.68 10.66 -0.09
N VAL A 155 -23.90 10.11 -0.09
CA VAL A 155 -24.70 9.97 1.12
C VAL A 155 -25.24 8.57 1.33
N SER A 156 -25.26 8.14 2.59
CA SER A 156 -25.95 6.93 3.01
C SER A 156 -27.42 7.23 3.31
N LYS A 157 -28.33 6.43 2.76
CA LYS A 157 -29.77 6.47 3.04
C LYS A 157 -30.14 5.61 4.26
N LYS A 158 -31.40 5.73 4.70
CA LYS A 158 -31.94 4.96 5.84
C LYS A 158 -31.95 3.45 5.61
N ASP A 159 -32.16 3.04 4.37
CA ASP A 159 -32.10 1.64 3.92
C ASP A 159 -30.68 1.10 3.74
N LYS A 160 -29.66 1.87 4.17
CA LYS A 160 -28.22 1.57 4.05
C LYS A 160 -27.68 1.56 2.61
N SER A 161 -28.47 1.98 1.63
CA SER A 161 -27.96 2.26 0.29
C SER A 161 -27.14 3.55 0.25
N TRP A 162 -26.35 3.70 -0.80
CA TRP A 162 -25.57 4.89 -1.09
C TRP A 162 -26.02 5.51 -2.40
N THR A 163 -26.02 6.85 -2.44
CA THR A 163 -26.39 7.63 -3.62
C THR A 163 -25.58 8.93 -3.69
N LEU A 164 -25.71 9.65 -4.81
CA LEU A 164 -25.25 11.02 -4.96
C LEU A 164 -26.46 11.96 -4.87
N ILE A 165 -26.35 13.01 -4.06
CA ILE A 165 -27.33 14.11 -4.01
C ILE A 165 -26.67 15.43 -4.37
N ASN A 166 -27.35 16.28 -5.12
CA ASN A 166 -26.87 17.64 -5.34
C ASN A 166 -27.12 18.54 -4.11
N GLU A 167 -26.72 19.81 -4.19
CA GLU A 167 -26.92 20.80 -3.11
C GLU A 167 -28.40 20.93 -2.71
N LYS A 168 -29.33 20.85 -3.66
CA LYS A 168 -30.78 20.90 -3.39
C LYS A 168 -31.33 19.63 -2.72
N GLY A 169 -30.53 18.57 -2.65
CA GLY A 169 -30.92 17.26 -2.13
C GLY A 169 -31.60 16.37 -3.17
N GLU A 170 -31.52 16.73 -4.45
CA GLU A 170 -32.03 15.93 -5.56
C GLU A 170 -31.06 14.80 -5.88
N GLU A 171 -31.59 13.59 -6.04
CA GLU A 171 -30.78 12.39 -6.28
C GLU A 171 -30.30 12.32 -7.73
N GLN A 172 -29.05 11.92 -7.92
CA GLN A 172 -28.51 11.59 -9.23
C GLN A 172 -29.17 10.32 -9.75
N LYS A 173 -29.88 10.44 -10.87
CA LYS A 173 -30.60 9.32 -11.48
C LYS A 173 -29.64 8.17 -11.80
N GLY A 174 -30.03 6.95 -11.46
CA GLY A 174 -29.22 5.76 -11.70
C GLY A 174 -28.05 5.55 -10.74
N PHE A 175 -27.84 6.46 -9.77
CA PHE A 175 -26.81 6.32 -8.74
C PHE A 175 -27.41 5.76 -7.44
N TYR A 176 -27.58 4.44 -7.40
CA TYR A 176 -28.13 3.75 -6.25
C TYR A 176 -27.44 2.40 -6.07
N PHE A 177 -26.59 2.32 -5.05
CA PHE A 177 -25.66 1.20 -4.85
C PHE A 177 -25.64 0.74 -3.39
N LYS A 178 -25.19 -0.49 -3.18
CA LYS A 178 -24.94 -1.05 -1.85
C LYS A 178 -23.69 -0.42 -1.22
N GLU A 179 -22.68 -0.11 -2.02
CA GLU A 179 -21.46 0.61 -1.60
C GLU A 179 -21.02 1.59 -2.69
N ILE A 180 -20.50 2.77 -2.27
CA ILE A 180 -19.88 3.77 -3.15
C ILE A 180 -18.62 4.30 -2.47
N SER A 181 -17.54 4.37 -3.22
CA SER A 181 -16.26 4.95 -2.80
C SER A 181 -15.76 5.91 -3.88
N ASN A 182 -15.45 7.15 -3.50
CA ASN A 182 -14.68 8.05 -4.35
C ASN A 182 -13.22 7.60 -4.33
N ILE A 183 -12.70 7.22 -5.49
CA ILE A 183 -11.32 6.75 -5.63
C ILE A 183 -10.33 7.86 -6.02
N GLY A 184 -10.81 9.08 -6.31
CA GLY A 184 -9.96 10.23 -6.63
C GLY A 184 -9.39 10.24 -8.05
N TYR A 185 -9.93 9.38 -8.93
CA TYR A 185 -9.54 9.29 -10.34
C TYR A 185 -10.64 9.85 -11.24
N LYS A 186 -10.23 10.35 -12.40
CA LYS A 186 -11.13 10.85 -13.44
C LYS A 186 -11.14 9.94 -14.66
N ASP A 187 -12.28 9.85 -15.34
CA ASP A 187 -12.36 9.27 -16.67
C ASP A 187 -11.56 10.13 -17.65
N LYS A 188 -10.65 9.50 -18.39
CA LYS A 188 -9.74 10.19 -19.31
C LYS A 188 -10.48 10.93 -20.44
N GLU A 189 -11.67 10.46 -20.83
CA GLU A 189 -12.42 11.03 -21.95
C GLU A 189 -13.40 12.11 -21.48
N SER A 190 -14.11 11.88 -20.37
CA SER A 190 -15.13 12.80 -19.87
C SER A 190 -14.68 13.72 -18.74
N GLU A 191 -13.50 13.50 -18.16
CA GLU A 191 -12.98 14.16 -16.95
C GLU A 191 -13.89 14.02 -15.71
N GLU A 192 -14.85 13.12 -15.78
CA GLU A 192 -15.78 12.82 -14.71
C GLU A 192 -15.09 12.07 -13.60
N ASP A 193 -15.45 12.39 -12.36
CA ASP A 193 -15.03 11.58 -11.22
C ASP A 193 -15.55 10.16 -11.36
N VAL A 194 -14.66 9.20 -11.09
CA VAL A 194 -14.93 7.78 -11.13
C VAL A 194 -15.10 7.26 -9.72
N PHE A 195 -16.11 6.42 -9.55
CA PHE A 195 -16.45 5.78 -8.29
C PHE A 195 -16.27 4.28 -8.41
N ASN A 196 -15.71 3.67 -7.36
CA ASN A 196 -15.83 2.23 -7.15
C ASN A 196 -17.17 1.94 -6.48
N VAL A 197 -17.95 1.01 -7.01
CA VAL A 197 -19.31 0.71 -6.56
C VAL A 197 -19.58 -0.78 -6.47
N GLU A 198 -20.49 -1.16 -5.57
CA GLU A 198 -21.11 -2.49 -5.52
C GLU A 198 -22.63 -2.36 -5.59
N ASP A 199 -23.29 -3.11 -6.47
CA ASP A 199 -24.75 -3.18 -6.51
C ASP A 199 -25.34 -4.24 -5.56
N PHE A 200 -26.67 -4.30 -5.51
CA PHE A 200 -27.38 -5.22 -4.62
C PHE A 200 -27.30 -6.69 -5.05
N ASP A 201 -26.89 -6.96 -6.30
CA ASP A 201 -26.59 -8.30 -6.80
C ASP A 201 -25.13 -8.70 -6.52
N GLY A 202 -24.34 -7.82 -5.89
CA GLY A 202 -22.94 -8.03 -5.56
C GLY A 202 -21.96 -7.76 -6.71
N LYS A 203 -22.43 -7.21 -7.85
CA LYS A 203 -21.55 -6.82 -8.96
C LYS A 203 -20.82 -5.55 -8.58
N LYS A 204 -19.50 -5.60 -8.76
CA LYS A 204 -18.58 -4.51 -8.45
C LYS A 204 -18.06 -3.88 -9.72
N GLY A 205 -17.82 -2.59 -9.74
CA GLY A 205 -17.40 -1.89 -10.95
C GLY A 205 -16.96 -0.46 -10.73
N LEU A 206 -16.47 0.13 -11.82
CA LEU A 206 -16.22 1.56 -11.90
C LEU A 206 -17.39 2.24 -12.62
N ILE A 207 -17.84 3.36 -12.08
CA ILE A 207 -18.91 4.16 -12.69
C ILE A 207 -18.57 5.64 -12.59
N THR A 208 -18.81 6.40 -13.66
CA THR A 208 -18.71 7.86 -13.64
C THR A 208 -20.01 8.50 -13.16
N ILE A 209 -20.01 9.79 -12.81
CA ILE A 209 -21.21 10.49 -12.34
C ILE A 209 -22.42 10.45 -13.30
N LEU A 210 -22.17 10.39 -14.62
CA LEU A 210 -23.22 10.25 -15.65
C LEU A 210 -23.62 8.80 -15.94
N GLY A 211 -23.03 7.83 -15.23
CA GLY A 211 -23.40 6.42 -15.31
C GLY A 211 -22.63 5.61 -16.35
N LYS A 212 -21.52 6.13 -16.90
CA LYS A 212 -20.62 5.34 -17.76
C LYS A 212 -19.98 4.25 -16.90
N LYS A 213 -20.23 2.99 -17.23
CA LYS A 213 -19.71 1.82 -16.51
C LYS A 213 -18.42 1.32 -17.16
N LYS A 214 -17.43 0.95 -16.34
CA LYS A 214 -16.23 0.21 -16.73
C LYS A 214 -15.96 -0.91 -15.74
N LEU A 215 -15.45 -2.05 -16.23
CA LEU A 215 -15.13 -3.22 -15.43
C LEU A 215 -16.29 -3.69 -14.52
N TYR A 216 -17.54 -3.41 -14.93
CA TYR A 216 -18.72 -3.61 -14.08
C TYR A 216 -19.14 -5.08 -14.09
N GLY A 217 -19.14 -5.70 -12.91
CA GLY A 217 -19.26 -7.15 -12.74
C GLY A 217 -17.94 -7.90 -12.94
N GLU A 218 -16.83 -7.20 -13.20
CA GLU A 218 -15.50 -7.81 -13.39
C GLU A 218 -14.60 -7.68 -12.16
N LEU A 219 -14.83 -6.67 -11.31
CA LEU A 219 -14.04 -6.45 -10.11
C LEU A 219 -14.29 -7.56 -9.07
N MET A 220 -13.22 -7.99 -8.40
CA MET A 220 -13.24 -9.09 -7.43
C MET A 220 -13.54 -8.59 -6.01
N ASN A 221 -13.04 -7.40 -5.67
CA ASN A 221 -13.22 -6.79 -4.35
C ASN A 221 -13.44 -5.28 -4.48
N ASN A 222 -14.11 -4.70 -3.48
CA ASN A 222 -14.19 -3.24 -3.36
C ASN A 222 -12.86 -2.70 -2.85
N PHE A 223 -12.59 -1.45 -3.17
CA PHE A 223 -11.42 -0.73 -2.72
C PHE A 223 -11.72 0.77 -2.50
N THR A 224 -10.81 1.41 -1.78
CA THR A 224 -10.83 2.81 -1.41
C THR A 224 -9.53 3.49 -1.85
N LYS A 225 -9.44 4.82 -1.66
CA LYS A 225 -8.20 5.58 -1.90
C LYS A 225 -6.98 5.01 -1.15
N ASN A 226 -7.19 4.33 -0.03
CA ASN A 226 -6.09 3.79 0.79
C ASN A 226 -5.42 2.55 0.18
N ASP A 227 -6.13 1.84 -0.69
CA ASP A 227 -5.67 0.62 -1.35
C ASP A 227 -4.87 0.92 -2.62
N ILE A 228 -4.88 2.18 -3.07
CA ILE A 228 -4.25 2.64 -4.29
C ILE A 228 -2.75 2.86 -4.06
N VAL A 229 -1.94 2.35 -4.99
CA VAL A 229 -0.49 2.54 -5.01
C VAL A 229 -0.07 3.05 -6.37
N LEU A 230 0.31 4.34 -6.45
CA LEU A 230 0.76 5.01 -7.67
C LEU A 230 -0.23 4.83 -8.84
N GLY A 231 -1.53 4.91 -8.54
CA GLY A 231 -2.63 4.70 -9.49
C GLY A 231 -2.91 3.27 -9.91
N TYR A 232 -2.33 2.29 -9.22
CA TYR A 232 -2.66 0.88 -9.39
C TYR A 232 -3.41 0.34 -8.19
N VAL A 233 -4.25 -0.67 -8.40
CA VAL A 233 -4.95 -1.39 -7.34
C VAL A 233 -4.95 -2.89 -7.60
N VAL A 234 -4.68 -3.68 -6.57
CA VAL A 234 -4.81 -5.15 -6.63
C VAL A 234 -6.28 -5.50 -6.54
N GLN A 235 -6.69 -6.41 -7.42
CA GLN A 235 -7.96 -7.10 -7.32
C GLN A 235 -7.70 -8.55 -6.92
N LYS A 236 -8.43 -9.03 -5.91
CA LYS A 236 -8.28 -10.38 -5.36
C LYS A 236 -9.60 -10.88 -4.80
N ASP A 237 -9.81 -12.19 -4.87
CA ASP A 237 -11.03 -12.85 -4.40
C ASP A 237 -11.05 -13.12 -2.89
N ASN A 238 -9.93 -12.90 -2.20
CA ASN A 238 -9.80 -13.02 -0.75
C ASN A 238 -8.73 -12.05 -0.21
N ASP A 239 -8.92 -11.54 1.00
CA ASP A 239 -7.96 -10.63 1.64
C ASP A 239 -6.75 -11.36 2.23
N TYR A 240 -6.94 -12.61 2.67
CA TYR A 240 -5.88 -13.45 3.19
C TYR A 240 -5.04 -14.02 2.04
N SER A 241 -3.77 -13.61 1.97
CA SER A 241 -2.89 -13.91 0.82
C SER A 241 -2.74 -15.40 0.51
N HIS A 242 -2.83 -16.28 1.52
CA HIS A 242 -2.76 -17.73 1.36
C HIS A 242 -4.06 -18.34 0.82
N GLU A 243 -5.19 -17.66 0.96
CA GLU A 243 -6.51 -18.10 0.49
C GLU A 243 -6.89 -17.55 -0.89
N ILE A 244 -6.15 -16.57 -1.41
CA ILE A 244 -6.35 -16.03 -2.76
C ILE A 244 -6.29 -17.18 -3.77
N LYS A 245 -7.29 -17.23 -4.66
CA LYS A 245 -7.29 -18.15 -5.81
C LYS A 245 -7.13 -17.38 -7.10
N LYS A 246 -7.74 -16.20 -7.20
CA LYS A 246 -7.73 -15.37 -8.40
C LYS A 246 -7.38 -13.94 -8.07
N SER A 247 -6.49 -13.36 -8.87
CA SER A 247 -6.02 -11.99 -8.67
C SER A 247 -5.62 -11.31 -9.97
N GLY A 248 -5.63 -9.98 -9.97
CA GLY A 248 -5.25 -9.13 -11.09
C GLY A 248 -4.88 -7.72 -10.61
N VAL A 249 -4.52 -6.85 -11.54
CA VAL A 249 -4.16 -5.46 -11.25
C VAL A 249 -4.85 -4.54 -12.24
N ILE A 250 -5.43 -3.45 -11.72
CA ILE A 250 -6.05 -2.39 -12.52
C ILE A 250 -5.14 -1.18 -12.53
N ASP A 251 -5.00 -0.55 -13.69
CA ASP A 251 -4.50 0.82 -13.80
C ASP A 251 -5.68 1.79 -13.77
N LEU A 252 -5.76 2.62 -12.73
CA LEU A 252 -6.87 3.55 -12.54
C LEU A 252 -6.80 4.77 -13.48
N THR A 253 -5.65 5.01 -14.11
CA THR A 253 -5.50 6.09 -15.10
C THR A 253 -6.16 5.75 -16.44
N THR A 254 -6.14 4.46 -16.81
CA THR A 254 -6.83 3.95 -18.01
C THR A 254 -8.18 3.32 -17.66
N GLN A 255 -8.34 2.88 -16.41
CA GLN A 255 -9.47 2.11 -15.90
C GLN A 255 -9.62 0.75 -16.58
N GLU A 256 -8.47 0.14 -16.85
CA GLU A 256 -8.34 -1.15 -17.53
C GLU A 256 -7.50 -2.12 -16.70
N TRP A 257 -7.65 -3.41 -17.00
CA TRP A 257 -6.77 -4.43 -16.47
C TRP A 257 -5.35 -4.24 -16.99
N LEU A 258 -4.42 -3.87 -16.11
CA LEU A 258 -3.00 -3.97 -16.38
C LEU A 258 -2.58 -5.44 -16.42
N ILE A 259 -3.02 -6.21 -15.42
CA ILE A 259 -2.88 -7.66 -15.37
C ILE A 259 -4.28 -8.23 -15.21
N LYS A 260 -4.74 -8.96 -16.23
CA LYS A 260 -6.05 -9.62 -16.19
C LYS A 260 -6.13 -10.64 -15.05
N PRO A 261 -7.33 -10.87 -14.48
CA PRO A 261 -7.52 -11.84 -13.42
C PRO A 261 -7.01 -13.24 -13.81
N GLN A 262 -6.14 -13.81 -12.98
CA GLN A 262 -5.48 -15.10 -13.21
C GLN A 262 -5.24 -15.85 -11.89
N GLU A 263 -4.96 -17.15 -12.00
CA GLU A 263 -4.76 -18.07 -10.85
C GLU A 263 -3.32 -18.62 -10.72
N LYS A 264 -2.46 -18.30 -11.69
CA LYS A 264 -1.06 -18.75 -11.75
C LYS A 264 -0.21 -18.13 -10.64
N TYR A 265 -0.32 -16.82 -10.46
CA TYR A 265 0.41 -16.04 -9.46
C TYR A 265 -0.59 -15.24 -8.65
N LYS A 266 -0.70 -15.56 -7.35
CA LYS A 266 -1.63 -14.93 -6.42
C LYS A 266 -1.08 -13.56 -6.00
N ILE A 267 -1.41 -12.52 -6.76
CA ILE A 267 -1.02 -11.14 -6.49
C ILE A 267 -1.82 -10.64 -5.28
N TYR A 268 -1.11 -10.16 -4.26
CA TYR A 268 -1.75 -9.76 -3.00
C TYR A 268 -1.44 -8.33 -2.54
N ASP A 269 -0.38 -7.72 -3.08
CA ASP A 269 0.05 -6.37 -2.73
C ASP A 269 0.91 -5.71 -3.83
N ILE A 270 1.03 -4.38 -3.78
CA ILE A 270 1.87 -3.57 -4.68
C ILE A 270 2.99 -2.94 -3.87
N ILE A 271 4.22 -3.18 -4.30
CA ILE A 271 5.39 -2.52 -3.74
C ILE A 271 6.08 -1.71 -4.84
N TYR A 272 6.96 -0.81 -4.42
CA TYR A 272 7.78 -0.05 -5.34
C TYR A 272 9.14 0.23 -4.73
N THR A 273 10.10 0.54 -5.59
CA THR A 273 11.38 1.13 -5.22
C THR A 273 11.48 2.55 -5.78
N SER A 274 12.12 3.46 -5.04
CA SER A 274 12.41 4.82 -5.51
C SER A 274 13.65 5.35 -4.79
N SER A 275 14.43 6.19 -5.48
CA SER A 275 15.53 6.96 -4.87
C SER A 275 15.04 8.21 -4.13
N GLU A 276 13.77 8.57 -4.28
CA GLU A 276 13.20 9.79 -3.74
C GLU A 276 11.98 9.49 -2.86
N LYS A 277 11.59 10.47 -2.03
CA LYS A 277 10.33 10.39 -1.28
C LYS A 277 9.18 10.79 -2.19
N ILE A 278 8.24 9.87 -2.39
CA ILE A 278 7.11 10.05 -3.30
C ILE A 278 5.76 10.00 -2.58
N LYS A 279 4.72 10.56 -3.21
CA LYS A 279 3.33 10.47 -2.73
C LYS A 279 2.71 9.15 -3.18
N LYS A 280 2.64 8.17 -2.28
CA LYS A 280 2.14 6.80 -2.58
C LYS A 280 0.76 6.77 -3.28
N TYR A 281 -0.15 7.66 -2.90
CA TYR A 281 -1.55 7.63 -3.35
C TYR A 281 -1.81 8.38 -4.65
N ASP A 282 -0.77 8.91 -5.29
CA ASP A 282 -0.86 9.80 -6.45
C ASP A 282 -0.01 9.22 -7.59
N GLU A 283 -0.57 9.12 -8.80
CA GLU A 283 0.11 8.60 -9.99
C GLU A 283 1.18 9.55 -10.54
N THR A 284 1.20 10.82 -10.13
CA THR A 284 2.16 11.82 -10.64
C THR A 284 3.62 11.45 -10.38
N ASP A 285 3.89 10.67 -9.34
CA ASP A 285 5.22 10.17 -9.00
C ASP A 285 5.51 8.77 -9.57
N ARG A 286 4.60 8.18 -10.35
CA ARG A 286 4.77 6.83 -10.94
C ARG A 286 6.06 6.70 -11.75
N SER A 287 6.45 7.75 -12.47
CA SER A 287 7.69 7.78 -13.27
C SER A 287 8.98 7.80 -12.44
N LYS A 288 8.89 8.12 -11.14
CA LYS A 288 10.02 8.16 -10.20
C LYS A 288 10.21 6.84 -9.44
N ALA A 289 9.40 5.84 -9.75
CA ALA A 289 9.38 4.58 -9.04
C ALA A 289 9.45 3.39 -10.01
N THR A 290 10.07 2.30 -9.56
CA THR A 290 9.90 0.99 -10.21
C THR A 290 8.87 0.21 -9.42
N ILE A 291 7.81 -0.23 -10.10
CA ILE A 291 6.65 -0.89 -9.48
C ILE A 291 6.75 -2.39 -9.66
N TYR A 292 6.37 -3.10 -8.60
CA TYR A 292 6.36 -4.54 -8.53
C TYR A 292 5.08 -5.04 -7.86
N PHE A 293 4.66 -6.24 -8.23
CA PHE A 293 3.52 -6.90 -7.60
C PHE A 293 4.00 -8.05 -6.74
N LEU A 294 3.68 -8.03 -5.45
CA LEU A 294 3.95 -9.16 -4.59
C LEU A 294 2.99 -10.30 -4.93
N ALA A 295 3.56 -11.46 -5.20
CA ALA A 295 2.81 -12.64 -5.59
C ALA A 295 3.28 -13.89 -4.85
N THR A 296 2.35 -14.84 -4.69
CA THR A 296 2.63 -16.18 -4.19
C THR A 296 2.35 -17.19 -5.32
N ASP A 297 3.22 -18.19 -5.48
CA ASP A 297 2.94 -19.32 -6.37
C ASP A 297 2.24 -20.48 -5.63
N GLN A 298 2.07 -21.62 -6.30
CA GLN A 298 1.44 -22.80 -5.74
C GLN A 298 2.28 -23.49 -4.65
N SER A 299 3.59 -23.23 -4.60
CA SER A 299 4.50 -23.82 -3.62
C SER A 299 4.52 -23.08 -2.28
N GLY A 300 3.92 -21.88 -2.22
CA GLY A 300 4.01 -20.98 -1.07
C GLY A 300 5.16 -19.98 -1.16
N GLN A 301 6.04 -20.13 -2.16
CA GLN A 301 7.10 -19.17 -2.44
C GLN A 301 6.51 -17.79 -2.76
N ARG A 302 7.11 -16.73 -2.20
CA ARG A 302 6.72 -15.35 -2.44
C ARG A 302 7.83 -14.56 -3.11
N PHE A 303 7.45 -13.81 -4.13
CA PHE A 303 8.37 -13.07 -4.99
C PHE A 303 7.64 -11.87 -5.60
N VAL A 304 8.35 -11.14 -6.45
CA VAL A 304 7.81 -10.01 -7.18
C VAL A 304 7.57 -10.35 -8.64
N LEU A 305 6.46 -9.85 -9.18
CA LEU A 305 6.26 -9.69 -10.62
C LEU A 305 6.71 -8.29 -11.05
N ASP A 306 7.23 -8.17 -12.27
CA ASP A 306 7.43 -6.87 -12.91
C ASP A 306 6.08 -6.22 -13.30
N ILE A 307 6.14 -5.00 -13.85
CA ILE A 307 4.95 -4.25 -14.27
C ILE A 307 4.10 -4.97 -15.33
N ASN A 308 4.71 -5.90 -16.08
CA ASN A 308 4.04 -6.69 -17.12
C ASN A 308 3.53 -8.04 -16.58
N GLY A 309 3.69 -8.31 -15.29
CA GLY A 309 3.28 -9.57 -14.65
C GLY A 309 4.28 -10.71 -14.83
N ASN A 310 5.51 -10.46 -15.26
CA ASN A 310 6.53 -11.50 -15.37
C ASN A 310 7.22 -11.75 -14.03
N PRO A 311 7.42 -13.02 -13.63
CA PRO A 311 8.03 -13.35 -12.36
C PRO A 311 9.53 -13.04 -12.35
N ILE A 312 10.00 -12.42 -11.28
CA ILE A 312 11.43 -12.25 -10.99
C ILE A 312 11.78 -13.25 -9.90
N LEU A 313 12.30 -14.40 -10.33
CA LEU A 313 12.70 -15.52 -9.47
C LEU A 313 14.21 -15.68 -9.44
N PRO A 314 14.80 -16.22 -8.35
CA PRO A 314 16.22 -16.46 -8.29
C PRO A 314 16.74 -17.29 -9.48
N LYS A 315 17.92 -16.95 -9.98
CA LYS A 315 18.68 -17.81 -10.89
C LYS A 315 19.72 -18.59 -10.08
N ASN A 316 19.74 -19.90 -10.30
CA ASN A 316 20.84 -20.75 -9.85
C ASN A 316 22.12 -20.41 -10.62
#